data_AF-A0A842HDX0-F1
#
_entry.id   AF-A0A842HDX0-F1
#
_cell.length_a   1.000
_cell.length_b   1.000
_cell.length_c   1.000
_cell.angle_alpha   90.00
_cell.angle_beta   90.00
_cell.angle_gamma   90.00
#
_symmetry.space_group_name_H-M   'P 1'
#
loop_
_entity.id
_entity.type
_entity.pdbx_description
1 polymer ?
#
loop_
_entity_poly.entity_id
_entity_poly.type
_entity_poly.pdbx_seq_one_letter_code
_entity_poly.pdbx_strand_id
1 'polypeptide(L)'
;MNWLEILNSTNEYSDVFRLLGIALIGMLGLCLFICLAVCVFSGMLPIGLALFFCAAMLMMCTWVGFKIVGTRKPAEPVDLEKLEAEGKVITEEFRVKRAFEVEEFEDEGMHLFLELEPGRILYLSGQYLYDYVEILDDPDMSQPASFPCEHFKVKRNTKHGWVYEIESLSPFMAPDEKLPCFSKSFFDKYDFPDDGRIFDIDYDQLKQEIRG
;
A
#
# COMPACT_ATOMS: atom_id res chain seq x y z
N MET A 1 6.15 16.65 2.33
CA MET A 1 4.70 16.60 2.01
C MET A 1 4.49 16.83 0.52
N ASN A 2 4.49 15.75 -0.25
CA ASN A 2 4.59 15.76 -1.71
C ASN A 2 3.19 15.66 -2.34
N TRP A 3 2.91 16.42 -3.40
CA TRP A 3 1.58 16.46 -4.05
C TRP A 3 1.12 15.11 -4.60
N LEU A 4 2.02 14.15 -4.75
CA LEU A 4 1.74 12.80 -5.22
C LEU A 4 1.33 11.83 -4.10
N GLU A 5 1.77 12.04 -2.84
CA GLU A 5 1.18 11.35 -1.68
C GLU A 5 -0.25 11.85 -1.45
N ILE A 6 -0.50 13.15 -1.68
CA ILE A 6 -1.86 13.69 -1.73
C ILE A 6 -2.63 13.01 -2.86
N LEU A 7 -2.04 12.77 -4.04
CA LEU A 7 -2.76 12.11 -5.13
C LEU A 7 -3.00 10.60 -4.91
N ASN A 8 -2.05 9.87 -4.31
CA ASN A 8 -2.22 8.43 -4.06
C ASN A 8 -3.12 8.16 -2.86
N SER A 9 -2.99 8.95 -1.78
CA SER A 9 -3.98 8.98 -0.71
C SER A 9 -5.33 9.49 -1.22
N THR A 10 -5.39 10.46 -2.16
CA THR A 10 -6.68 10.84 -2.74
C THR A 10 -7.32 9.73 -3.55
N ASN A 11 -6.61 8.72 -4.05
CA ASN A 11 -7.24 7.57 -4.70
C ASN A 11 -7.89 6.65 -3.66
N GLU A 12 -7.20 6.35 -2.56
CA GLU A 12 -7.75 5.55 -1.46
C GLU A 12 -8.90 6.29 -0.76
N TYR A 13 -8.69 7.56 -0.40
CA TYR A 13 -9.73 8.43 0.15
C TYR A 13 -10.87 8.63 -0.85
N SER A 14 -10.60 8.81 -2.15
CA SER A 14 -11.66 8.89 -3.19
C SER A 14 -12.48 7.61 -3.22
N ASP A 15 -11.86 6.44 -3.09
CA ASP A 15 -12.58 5.17 -3.08
C ASP A 15 -13.41 4.99 -1.82
N VAL A 16 -12.89 5.37 -0.65
CA VAL A 16 -13.66 5.42 0.60
C VAL A 16 -14.83 6.40 0.50
N PHE A 17 -14.62 7.61 -0.01
CA PHE A 17 -15.69 8.59 -0.22
C PHE A 17 -16.71 8.14 -1.26
N ARG A 18 -16.28 7.43 -2.32
CA ARG A 18 -17.18 6.81 -3.31
C ARG A 18 -18.00 5.69 -2.67
N LEU A 19 -17.40 4.82 -1.86
CA LEU A 19 -18.10 3.74 -1.15
C LEU A 19 -19.09 4.29 -0.12
N LEU A 20 -18.69 5.30 0.66
CA LEU A 20 -19.59 6.01 1.58
C LEU A 20 -20.74 6.70 0.83
N GLY A 21 -20.46 7.34 -0.29
CA GLY A 21 -21.47 7.95 -1.16
C GLY A 21 -22.46 6.90 -1.69
N ILE A 22 -21.97 5.78 -2.20
CA ILE A 22 -22.78 4.65 -2.66
C ILE A 22 -23.64 4.08 -1.51
N ALA A 23 -23.05 3.88 -0.32
CA ALA A 23 -23.76 3.39 0.85
C ALA A 23 -24.88 4.35 1.30
N LEU A 24 -24.62 5.65 1.29
CA LEU A 24 -25.59 6.68 1.66
C LEU A 24 -26.75 6.78 0.67
N ILE A 25 -26.46 6.69 -0.64
CA ILE A 25 -27.47 6.58 -1.70
C ILE A 25 -28.33 5.33 -1.52
N GLY A 26 -27.72 4.20 -1.18
CA GLY A 26 -28.43 2.95 -0.90
C GLY A 26 -29.37 3.06 0.31
N MET A 27 -28.90 3.69 1.39
CA MET A 27 -29.68 3.95 2.60
C MET A 27 -30.89 4.84 2.32
N LEU A 28 -30.71 5.91 1.54
CA LEU A 28 -31.81 6.79 1.09
C LEU A 28 -32.83 6.02 0.25
N GLY A 29 -32.38 5.14 -0.65
CA GLY A 29 -33.26 4.25 -1.42
C GLY A 29 -34.10 3.34 -0.52
N LEU A 30 -33.51 2.75 0.52
CA LEU A 30 -34.21 1.91 1.49
C LEU A 30 -35.26 2.71 2.28
N CYS A 31 -34.92 3.92 2.75
CA CYS A 31 -35.87 4.79 3.43
C CYS A 31 -37.07 5.14 2.56
N LEU A 32 -36.85 5.46 1.27
CA LEU A 32 -37.93 5.74 0.32
C LEU A 32 -38.81 4.52 0.06
N PHE A 33 -38.23 3.32 0.04
CA PHE A 33 -38.98 2.06 -0.08
C PHE A 33 -39.85 1.77 1.15
N ILE A 34 -39.38 2.12 2.36
CA ILE A 34 -40.19 2.02 3.58
C ILE A 34 -41.35 3.03 3.54
N CYS A 35 -41.09 4.28 3.12
CA CYS A 35 -42.14 5.30 2.94
C CYS A 35 -43.19 4.87 1.92
N LEU A 36 -42.76 4.26 0.81
CA LEU A 36 -43.65 3.67 -0.18
C LEU A 36 -44.61 2.65 0.44
N ALA A 37 -44.09 1.71 1.22
CA ALA A 37 -44.92 0.69 1.85
C ALA A 37 -46.02 1.34 2.70
N VAL A 38 -45.68 2.37 3.50
CA VAL A 38 -46.64 3.14 4.30
C VAL A 38 -47.67 3.87 3.43
N CYS A 39 -47.26 4.48 2.31
CA CYS A 39 -48.18 5.15 1.37
C CYS A 39 -49.16 4.18 0.70
N VAL A 40 -48.73 2.96 0.38
CA VAL A 40 -49.59 1.92 -0.21
C VAL A 40 -50.65 1.47 0.80
N PHE A 41 -50.27 1.21 2.05
CA PHE A 41 -51.22 0.83 3.11
C PHE A 41 -52.18 1.95 3.51
N SER A 42 -51.86 3.21 3.22
CA SER A 42 -52.70 4.39 3.50
C SER A 42 -53.56 4.85 2.31
N GLY A 43 -53.53 4.13 1.17
CA GLY A 43 -54.35 4.44 0.00
C GLY A 43 -53.83 5.58 -0.89
N MET A 44 -52.61 6.09 -0.66
CA MET A 44 -51.98 7.16 -1.46
C MET A 44 -51.17 6.60 -2.65
N LEU A 45 -51.87 5.90 -3.55
CA LEU A 45 -51.28 5.12 -4.65
C LEU A 45 -50.34 5.89 -5.62
N PRO A 46 -50.64 7.13 -6.09
CA PRO A 46 -49.76 7.82 -7.04
C PRO A 46 -48.45 8.30 -6.41
N ILE A 47 -48.48 8.67 -5.12
CA ILE A 47 -47.26 9.05 -4.37
C ILE A 47 -46.40 7.82 -4.14
N GLY A 48 -47.03 6.68 -3.85
CA GLY A 48 -46.34 5.40 -3.77
C GLY A 48 -45.58 5.08 -5.06
N LEU A 49 -46.26 5.07 -6.21
CA LEU A 49 -45.59 4.77 -7.49
C LEU A 49 -44.36 5.67 -7.76
N ALA A 50 -44.44 6.97 -7.46
CA ALA A 50 -43.29 7.87 -7.60
C ALA A 50 -42.11 7.49 -6.68
N LEU A 51 -42.38 7.16 -5.41
CA LEU A 51 -41.35 6.74 -4.45
C LEU A 51 -40.70 5.40 -4.85
N PHE A 52 -41.46 4.47 -5.43
CA PHE A 52 -40.93 3.21 -5.95
C PHE A 52 -39.89 3.42 -7.04
N PHE A 53 -40.20 4.25 -8.04
CA PHE A 53 -39.27 4.53 -9.13
C PHE A 53 -38.00 5.25 -8.64
N CYS A 54 -38.12 6.19 -7.70
CA CYS A 54 -36.96 6.82 -7.08
C CYS A 54 -36.08 5.83 -6.33
N ALA A 55 -36.65 4.95 -5.49
CA ALA A 55 -35.89 3.93 -4.77
C ALA A 55 -35.21 2.93 -5.71
N ALA A 56 -35.94 2.45 -6.72
CA ALA A 56 -35.40 1.54 -7.73
C ALA A 56 -34.24 2.17 -8.52
N MET A 57 -34.35 3.45 -8.88
CA MET A 57 -33.29 4.20 -9.56
C MET A 57 -32.04 4.34 -8.67
N LEU A 58 -32.20 4.68 -7.39
CA LEU A 58 -31.07 4.78 -6.45
C LEU A 58 -30.39 3.42 -6.24
N MET A 59 -31.15 2.34 -6.09
CA MET A 59 -30.60 0.98 -6.01
C MET A 59 -29.88 0.54 -7.30
N MET A 60 -30.38 0.96 -8.46
CA MET A 60 -29.71 0.71 -9.74
C MET A 60 -28.39 1.49 -9.82
N CYS A 61 -28.36 2.76 -9.39
CA CYS A 61 -27.14 3.57 -9.32
C CYS A 61 -26.10 2.97 -8.38
N THR A 62 -26.50 2.46 -7.20
CA THR A 62 -25.56 1.81 -6.28
C THR A 62 -25.04 0.49 -6.85
N TRP A 63 -25.90 -0.35 -7.44
CA TRP A 63 -25.48 -1.60 -8.06
C TRP A 63 -24.50 -1.39 -9.21
N VAL A 64 -24.77 -0.40 -10.08
CA VAL A 64 -23.84 -0.01 -11.16
C VAL A 64 -22.54 0.56 -10.59
N GLY A 65 -22.61 1.41 -9.56
CA GLY A 65 -21.43 1.94 -8.87
C GLY A 65 -20.55 0.85 -8.28
N PHE A 66 -21.14 -0.12 -7.57
CA PHE A 66 -20.43 -1.28 -7.04
C PHE A 66 -19.82 -2.13 -8.14
N LYS A 67 -20.49 -2.33 -9.27
CA LYS A 67 -19.90 -3.05 -10.40
C LYS A 67 -18.72 -2.30 -11.00
N ILE A 68 -18.83 -0.99 -11.22
CA ILE A 68 -17.75 -0.19 -11.80
C ILE A 68 -16.53 -0.17 -10.87
N VAL A 69 -16.75 0.01 -9.56
CA VAL A 69 -15.68 0.01 -8.54
C VAL A 69 -15.09 -1.40 -8.37
N GLY A 70 -15.92 -2.43 -8.36
CA GLY A 70 -15.51 -3.84 -8.21
C GLY A 70 -14.87 -4.46 -9.45
N THR A 71 -14.97 -3.83 -10.62
CA THR A 71 -14.28 -4.28 -11.85
C THR A 71 -12.93 -3.61 -12.06
N ARG A 72 -12.18 -3.31 -10.99
CA ARG A 72 -10.74 -3.09 -11.17
C ARG A 72 -10.18 -4.36 -11.80
N LYS A 73 -9.94 -4.29 -13.11
CA LYS A 73 -9.18 -5.32 -13.80
C LYS A 73 -7.87 -5.44 -13.03
N PRO A 74 -7.39 -6.67 -12.76
CA PRO A 74 -6.03 -6.83 -12.25
C PRO A 74 -5.13 -5.99 -13.15
N ALA A 75 -4.26 -5.18 -12.54
CA ALA A 75 -3.34 -4.35 -13.29
C ALA A 75 -2.65 -5.25 -14.33
N GLU A 76 -2.65 -4.84 -15.59
CA GLU A 76 -1.91 -5.60 -16.60
C GLU A 76 -0.46 -5.75 -16.13
N PRO A 77 0.14 -6.93 -16.29
CA PRO A 77 1.51 -7.15 -15.87
C PRO A 77 2.41 -6.08 -16.49
N VAL A 78 3.14 -5.37 -15.63
CA VAL A 78 3.99 -4.27 -16.06
C VAL A 78 5.16 -4.84 -16.85
N ASP A 79 5.29 -4.42 -18.11
CA ASP A 79 6.43 -4.77 -18.96
C ASP A 79 7.65 -3.94 -18.55
N LEU A 80 8.44 -4.49 -17.62
CA LEU A 80 9.62 -3.82 -17.06
C LEU A 80 10.71 -3.60 -18.10
N GLU A 81 10.91 -4.53 -19.04
CA GLU A 81 11.90 -4.40 -20.12
C GLU A 81 11.59 -3.18 -20.99
N LYS A 82 10.32 -2.99 -21.33
CA LYS A 82 9.88 -1.81 -22.07
C LYS A 82 10.09 -0.52 -21.27
N LEU A 83 9.77 -0.52 -19.97
CA LEU A 83 9.95 0.67 -19.14
C LEU A 83 11.43 1.03 -18.94
N GLU A 84 12.31 0.03 -18.81
CA GLU A 84 13.76 0.21 -18.79
C GLU A 84 14.25 0.78 -20.14
N ALA A 85 13.81 0.23 -21.27
CA ALA A 85 14.14 0.73 -22.61
C ALA A 85 13.66 2.18 -22.85
N GLU A 86 12.56 2.58 -22.20
CA GLU A 86 12.04 3.95 -22.21
C GLU A 86 12.71 4.88 -21.19
N GLY A 87 13.65 4.40 -20.37
CA GLY A 87 14.32 5.17 -19.31
C GLY A 87 13.41 5.58 -18.16
N LYS A 88 12.27 4.90 -17.99
CA LYS A 88 11.31 5.12 -16.90
C LYS A 88 11.63 4.31 -15.65
N VAL A 89 12.48 3.30 -15.80
CA VAL A 89 13.00 2.47 -14.72
C VAL A 89 14.51 2.61 -14.68
N ILE A 90 15.05 2.74 -13.47
CA ILE A 90 16.48 2.60 -13.18
C ILE A 90 16.70 1.34 -12.36
N THR A 91 17.83 0.70 -12.60
CA THR A 91 18.28 -0.47 -11.85
C THR A 91 19.48 -0.09 -11.02
N GLU A 92 19.33 -0.18 -9.70
CA GLU A 92 20.38 0.12 -8.74
C GLU A 92 20.86 -1.19 -8.10
N GLU A 93 22.16 -1.40 -8.06
CA GLU A 93 22.78 -2.61 -7.52
C GLU A 93 23.44 -2.29 -6.18
N PHE A 94 23.17 -3.11 -5.17
CA PHE A 94 23.62 -2.89 -3.80
C PHE A 94 24.33 -4.11 -3.23
N ARG A 95 25.36 -3.85 -2.43
CA ARG A 95 26.02 -4.85 -1.58
C ARG A 95 25.81 -4.48 -0.12
N VAL A 96 25.32 -5.45 0.65
CA VAL A 96 24.93 -5.29 2.04
C VAL A 96 25.70 -6.24 2.92
N LYS A 97 26.12 -5.73 4.08
CA LYS A 97 26.89 -6.48 5.08
C LYS A 97 26.01 -7.08 6.17
N ARG A 98 24.97 -6.35 6.58
CA ARG A 98 24.01 -6.75 7.62
C ARG A 98 22.73 -5.92 7.52
N ALA A 99 21.67 -6.39 8.16
CA ALA A 99 20.35 -5.77 8.12
C ALA A 99 19.70 -5.78 9.51
N PHE A 100 18.82 -4.82 9.78
CA PHE A 100 17.87 -4.91 10.90
C PHE A 100 16.47 -4.49 10.45
N GLU A 101 15.48 -5.03 11.12
CA GLU A 101 14.07 -4.71 10.91
C GLU A 101 13.58 -3.75 11.99
N VAL A 102 12.60 -2.91 11.65
CA VAL A 102 11.84 -2.11 12.62
C VAL A 102 10.39 -2.60 12.60
N GLU A 103 9.79 -2.74 13.78
CA GLU A 103 8.37 -3.07 13.91
C GLU A 103 7.51 -2.11 13.08
N GLU A 104 6.51 -2.71 12.42
CA GLU A 104 5.59 -2.01 11.53
C GLU A 104 4.83 -0.93 12.28
N PHE A 105 4.81 0.26 11.69
CA PHE A 105 4.00 1.36 12.19
C PHE A 105 2.79 1.55 11.28
N GLU A 106 1.60 1.39 11.85
CA GLU A 106 0.33 1.48 11.12
C GLU A 106 0.26 0.50 9.92
N ASP A 107 -0.17 0.96 8.75
CA ASP A 107 -0.36 0.15 7.53
C ASP A 107 0.77 0.36 6.49
N GLU A 108 1.93 0.87 6.93
CA GLU A 108 3.06 1.25 6.06
C GLU A 108 3.84 0.04 5.52
N GLY A 109 3.65 -1.14 6.13
CA GLY A 109 4.31 -2.39 5.77
C GLY A 109 5.66 -2.58 6.47
N MET A 110 6.45 -3.53 5.99
CA MET A 110 7.73 -3.88 6.61
C MET A 110 8.77 -2.76 6.45
N HIS A 111 9.59 -2.53 7.49
CA HIS A 111 10.68 -1.56 7.49
C HIS A 111 12.04 -2.25 7.65
N LEU A 112 12.93 -2.10 6.67
CA LEU A 112 14.25 -2.71 6.65
C LEU A 112 15.35 -1.65 6.51
N PHE A 113 16.39 -1.78 7.32
CA PHE A 113 17.62 -0.99 7.23
C PHE A 113 18.79 -1.91 6.90
N LEU A 114 19.56 -1.51 5.88
CA LEU A 114 20.59 -2.34 5.25
C LEU A 114 21.92 -1.60 5.25
N GLU A 115 22.96 -2.14 5.91
CA GLU A 115 24.31 -1.56 5.87
C GLU A 115 24.95 -1.85 4.51
N LEU A 116 25.02 -0.84 3.64
CA LEU A 116 25.69 -0.85 2.36
C LEU A 116 27.21 -0.83 2.50
N GLU A 117 27.91 -1.35 1.49
CA GLU A 117 29.36 -1.14 1.33
C GLU A 117 29.67 0.11 0.48
N PRO A 118 30.48 1.09 0.95
CA PRO A 118 31.09 1.22 2.28
C PRO A 118 30.27 2.09 3.25
N GLY A 119 29.72 1.48 4.31
CA GLY A 119 29.31 2.10 5.58
C GLY A 119 28.09 3.03 5.55
N ARG A 120 27.29 3.04 4.50
CA ARG A 120 26.02 3.80 4.44
C ARG A 120 24.84 2.89 4.75
N ILE A 121 23.68 3.44 5.08
CA ILE A 121 22.51 2.62 5.41
C ILE A 121 21.38 2.91 4.42
N LEU A 122 20.95 1.91 3.66
CA LEU A 122 19.77 1.98 2.82
C LEU A 122 18.55 1.62 3.64
N TYR A 123 17.53 2.46 3.60
CA TYR A 123 16.22 2.19 4.17
C TYR A 123 15.25 1.77 3.07
N LEU A 124 14.58 0.65 3.27
CA LEU A 124 13.52 0.14 2.43
C LEU A 124 12.24 -0.01 3.26
N SER A 125 11.12 0.47 2.74
CA SER A 125 9.83 0.33 3.40
C SER A 125 8.69 0.15 2.42
N GLY A 126 7.80 -0.80 2.73
CA GLY A 126 6.56 -0.97 1.99
C GLY A 126 6.07 -2.41 1.95
N GLN A 127 4.81 -2.57 1.51
CA GLN A 127 4.15 -3.86 1.40
C GLN A 127 4.79 -4.79 0.35
N TYR A 128 5.51 -4.24 -0.64
CA TYR A 128 6.21 -5.04 -1.65
C TYR A 128 7.31 -5.93 -1.04
N LEU A 129 7.77 -5.64 0.18
CA LEU A 129 8.76 -6.46 0.86
C LEU A 129 8.19 -7.80 1.36
N TYR A 130 6.87 -7.94 1.54
CA TYR A 130 6.25 -9.21 1.93
C TYR A 130 6.34 -10.28 0.85
N ASP A 131 6.48 -9.89 -0.42
CA ASP A 131 6.68 -10.82 -1.53
C ASP A 131 7.95 -11.68 -1.35
N TYR A 132 8.86 -11.27 -0.46
CA TYR A 132 10.14 -11.92 -0.20
C TYR A 132 10.23 -12.62 1.16
N VAL A 133 9.16 -12.57 1.96
CA VAL A 133 9.09 -13.21 3.29
C VAL A 133 8.71 -14.68 3.15
N GLU A 134 9.13 -15.49 4.13
CA GLU A 134 8.80 -16.92 4.19
C GLU A 134 7.28 -17.12 4.40
N ILE A 135 6.67 -17.95 3.56
CA ILE A 135 5.26 -18.36 3.69
C ILE A 135 5.24 -19.83 4.13
N LEU A 136 4.78 -20.05 5.37
CA LEU A 136 4.76 -21.38 6.01
C LEU A 136 3.33 -21.93 6.23
N ASP A 137 2.34 -21.06 6.22
CA ASP A 137 0.96 -21.34 6.60
C ASP A 137 0.10 -21.90 5.45
N ASP A 138 0.48 -21.61 4.20
CA ASP A 138 -0.16 -22.16 3.00
C ASP A 138 0.83 -23.08 2.22
N PRO A 139 0.64 -24.41 2.25
CA PRO A 139 1.49 -25.36 1.51
C PRO A 139 1.49 -25.13 0.00
N ASP A 140 0.40 -24.62 -0.58
CA ASP A 140 0.29 -24.37 -2.01
C ASP A 140 1.01 -23.09 -2.44
N MET A 141 1.33 -22.21 -1.49
CA MET A 141 2.06 -20.96 -1.66
C MET A 141 3.38 -20.93 -0.89
N SER A 142 3.89 -22.09 -0.46
CA SER A 142 5.08 -22.15 0.36
C SER A 142 6.29 -21.61 -0.42
N GLN A 143 6.86 -20.52 0.10
CA GLN A 143 8.06 -19.91 -0.45
C GLN A 143 9.08 -19.67 0.67
N PRO A 144 10.38 -19.93 0.42
CA PRO A 144 11.43 -19.55 1.35
C PRO A 144 11.64 -18.03 1.32
N ALA A 145 12.09 -17.47 2.45
CA ALA A 145 12.55 -16.09 2.46
C ALA A 145 13.71 -15.90 1.46
N SER A 146 13.68 -14.81 0.70
CA SER A 146 14.68 -14.49 -0.32
C SER A 146 15.31 -13.10 -0.14
N PHE A 147 14.79 -12.28 0.78
CA PHE A 147 15.31 -10.97 1.13
C PHE A 147 15.14 -10.71 2.65
N PRO A 148 16.06 -10.00 3.33
CA PRO A 148 17.29 -9.38 2.82
C PRO A 148 18.38 -10.38 2.39
N CYS A 149 19.31 -9.93 1.54
CA CYS A 149 20.47 -10.71 1.07
C CYS A 149 21.70 -9.80 0.87
N GLU A 150 22.90 -10.40 0.73
CA GLU A 150 24.17 -9.66 0.63
C GLU A 150 24.33 -8.86 -0.67
N HIS A 151 23.68 -9.29 -1.76
CA HIS A 151 23.81 -8.68 -3.08
C HIS A 151 22.45 -8.73 -3.78
N PHE A 152 21.95 -7.57 -4.21
CA PHE A 152 20.67 -7.48 -4.91
C PHE A 152 20.64 -6.28 -5.85
N LYS A 153 19.63 -6.28 -6.72
CA LYS A 153 19.25 -5.13 -7.54
C LYS A 153 17.85 -4.67 -7.17
N VAL A 154 17.63 -3.37 -7.24
CA VAL A 154 16.31 -2.76 -7.10
C VAL A 154 15.98 -2.04 -8.40
N LYS A 155 14.82 -2.36 -8.99
CA LYS A 155 14.26 -1.66 -10.13
C LYS A 155 13.28 -0.61 -9.62
N ARG A 156 13.60 0.67 -9.85
CA ARG A 156 12.81 1.80 -9.36
C ARG A 156 12.31 2.68 -10.49
N ASN A 157 11.12 3.24 -10.32
CA ASN A 157 10.63 4.29 -11.21
C ASN A 157 11.50 5.55 -11.10
N THR A 158 11.99 6.07 -12.23
CA THR A 158 12.88 7.24 -12.25
C THR A 158 12.22 8.54 -11.76
N LYS A 159 10.91 8.66 -11.94
CA LYS A 159 10.17 9.88 -11.60
C LYS A 159 9.65 9.88 -10.17
N HIS A 160 9.26 8.71 -9.68
CA HIS A 160 8.51 8.57 -8.42
C HIS A 160 9.25 7.78 -7.34
N GLY A 161 10.34 7.09 -7.67
CA GLY A 161 11.12 6.29 -6.72
C GLY A 161 10.51 4.95 -6.34
N TRP A 162 9.28 4.64 -6.79
CA TRP A 162 8.57 3.39 -6.47
C TRP A 162 9.37 2.16 -6.91
N VAL A 163 9.47 1.17 -6.03
CA VAL A 163 10.07 -0.13 -6.31
C VAL A 163 9.10 -0.98 -7.12
N TYR A 164 9.56 -1.48 -8.25
CA TYR A 164 8.84 -2.49 -9.04
C TYR A 164 9.26 -3.90 -8.69
N GLU A 165 10.55 -4.11 -8.42
CA GLU A 165 11.13 -5.42 -8.23
C GLU A 165 12.44 -5.31 -7.45
N ILE A 166 12.66 -6.25 -6.53
CA ILE A 166 13.95 -6.60 -5.96
C ILE A 166 14.40 -7.94 -6.54
N GLU A 167 15.57 -7.96 -7.16
CA GLU A 167 16.22 -9.17 -7.64
C GLU A 167 17.33 -9.56 -6.65
N SER A 168 17.10 -10.60 -5.84
CA SER A 168 18.12 -11.15 -4.94
C SER A 168 19.18 -11.92 -5.74
N LEU A 169 20.44 -11.47 -5.67
CA LEU A 169 21.59 -12.08 -6.36
C LEU A 169 22.43 -12.96 -5.42
N SER A 170 22.09 -13.01 -4.15
CA SER A 170 22.73 -13.85 -3.12
C SER A 170 21.68 -14.54 -2.26
N PRO A 171 22.04 -15.62 -1.53
CA PRO A 171 21.13 -16.26 -0.59
C PRO A 171 20.60 -15.29 0.48
N PHE A 172 19.44 -15.63 1.03
CA PHE A 172 18.86 -14.93 2.17
C PHE A 172 19.84 -14.82 3.34
N MET A 173 19.85 -13.66 3.97
CA MET A 173 20.58 -13.35 5.19
C MET A 173 19.57 -12.86 6.22
N ALA A 174 19.56 -13.47 7.41
CA ALA A 174 18.67 -13.05 8.47
C ALA A 174 19.03 -11.64 8.97
N PRO A 175 18.04 -10.78 9.27
CA PRO A 175 18.28 -9.55 10.01
C PRO A 175 18.92 -9.84 11.37
N ASP A 176 19.83 -8.97 11.82
CA ASP A 176 20.50 -9.07 13.12
C ASP A 176 19.51 -9.05 14.28
N GLU A 177 18.49 -8.19 14.16
CA GLU A 177 17.44 -8.02 15.14
C GLU A 177 16.23 -7.28 14.55
N LYS A 178 15.11 -7.38 15.26
CA LYS A 178 13.91 -6.57 15.06
C LYS A 178 13.80 -5.56 16.20
N LEU A 179 13.82 -4.28 15.84
CA LEU A 179 13.70 -3.14 16.77
C LEU A 179 12.23 -2.74 16.96
N PRO A 180 11.88 -2.10 18.09
CA PRO A 180 10.55 -1.52 18.26
C PRO A 180 10.31 -0.37 17.25
N CYS A 181 9.04 0.03 17.09
CA CYS A 181 8.67 1.18 16.26
C CYS A 181 9.50 2.42 16.62
N PHE A 182 9.68 3.30 15.64
CA PHE A 182 10.47 4.53 15.76
C PHE A 182 10.13 5.34 17.02
N SER A 183 11.17 5.70 17.77
CA SER A 183 11.01 6.58 18.93
C SER A 183 10.60 8.00 18.49
N LYS A 184 9.97 8.74 19.41
CA LYS A 184 9.65 10.15 19.18
C LYS A 184 10.91 11.00 18.90
N SER A 185 12.00 10.72 19.61
CA SER A 185 13.28 11.42 19.41
C SER A 185 13.88 11.15 18.03
N PHE A 186 13.67 9.95 17.48
CA PHE A 186 14.05 9.64 16.11
C PHE A 186 13.28 10.52 15.10
N PHE A 187 11.96 10.60 15.24
CA PHE A 187 11.12 11.45 14.37
C PHE A 187 11.46 12.93 14.47
N ASP A 188 11.71 13.43 15.68
CA ASP A 188 12.10 14.82 15.90
C ASP A 188 13.43 15.17 15.18
N LYS A 189 14.31 14.17 14.95
CA LYS A 189 15.63 14.37 14.33
C LYS A 189 15.65 14.13 12.82
N TYR A 190 14.99 13.10 12.32
CA TYR A 190 15.14 12.65 10.91
C TYR A 190 13.93 12.85 10.03
N ASP A 191 12.78 13.24 10.61
CA ASP A 191 11.46 13.05 10.00
C ASP A 191 11.18 11.57 9.68
N PHE A 192 9.98 11.25 9.20
CA PHE A 192 9.71 9.91 8.68
C PHE A 192 10.58 9.66 7.42
N PRO A 193 11.38 8.57 7.35
CA PRO A 193 12.24 8.34 6.20
C PRO A 193 11.45 7.87 4.96
N ASP A 194 11.75 8.45 3.81
CA ASP A 194 11.22 7.98 2.52
C ASP A 194 11.84 6.63 2.12
N ASP A 195 11.07 5.76 1.47
CA ASP A 195 11.60 4.53 0.87
C ASP A 195 12.76 4.81 -0.09
N GLY A 196 13.84 4.04 0.03
CA GLY A 196 15.08 4.22 -0.72
C GLY A 196 16.03 5.26 -0.16
N ARG A 197 15.72 5.90 0.98
CA ARG A 197 16.61 6.87 1.63
C ARG A 197 17.91 6.21 2.06
N ILE A 198 19.03 6.89 1.80
CA ILE A 198 20.35 6.49 2.27
C ILE A 198 20.79 7.41 3.41
N PHE A 199 21.22 6.82 4.51
CA PHE A 199 21.76 7.54 5.66
C PHE A 199 23.29 7.48 5.68
N ASP A 200 23.91 8.64 5.93
CA ASP A 200 25.35 8.79 6.14
C ASP A 200 25.69 8.76 7.64
N ILE A 201 25.21 7.74 8.35
CA ILE A 201 25.49 7.50 9.77
C ILE A 201 25.89 6.03 9.96
N ASP A 202 26.59 5.76 11.06
CA ASP A 202 26.98 4.40 11.41
C ASP A 202 25.76 3.53 11.76
N TYR A 203 25.83 2.25 11.40
CA TYR A 203 24.76 1.28 11.60
C TYR A 203 24.38 1.11 13.08
N ASP A 204 25.36 0.95 13.95
CA ASP A 204 25.10 0.75 15.37
C ASP A 204 24.64 2.07 16.03
N GLN A 205 25.12 3.21 15.53
CA GLN A 205 24.59 4.52 15.91
C GLN A 205 23.10 4.68 15.52
N LEU A 206 22.72 4.37 14.28
CA LEU A 206 21.32 4.48 13.84
C LEU A 206 20.39 3.64 14.72
N LYS A 207 20.80 2.41 15.04
CA LYS A 207 20.02 1.51 15.90
C LYS A 207 19.80 2.07 17.30
N GLN A 208 20.80 2.76 17.86
CA GLN A 208 20.66 3.44 19.16
C GLN A 208 19.67 4.61 19.07
N GLU A 209 19.73 5.38 17.98
CA GLU A 209 18.84 6.53 17.78
C GLU A 209 17.38 6.11 17.56
N ILE A 210 17.13 4.99 16.89
CA ILE A 210 15.77 4.42 16.73
C ILE A 210 15.19 4.01 18.09
N ARG A 211 15.99 3.40 18.96
CA ARG A 211 15.56 2.95 20.30
C ARG A 211 15.15 4.11 21.22
N GLY A 212 15.79 5.27 21.06
CA GLY A 212 15.52 6.48 21.85
C GLY A 212 16.24 6.51 23.20
#